data_AF-A0AAD9KDD7-F1
#
_entry.id   AF-A0AAD9KDD7-F1
#
_cell.length_a   1.000
_cell.length_b   1.000
_cell.length_c   1.000
_cell.angle_alpha   90.00
_cell.angle_beta   90.00
_cell.angle_gamma   90.00
#
_symmetry.space_group_name_H-M   'P 1'
#
loop_
_entity.id
_entity.type
_entity.pdbx_description
1 polymer ?
#
loop_
_entity_poly.entity_id
_entity_poly.type
_entity_poly.pdbx_seq_one_letter_code
_entity_poly.pdbx_strand_id
1 'polypeptide(L)'
;MDSALAQWDEKESSTPDEERAALQQVVYNTAKTYLGKPERKHQDWFDPNDQELHTLMSIRDQTQVWGPRMTGPVHMKSTNGKETVSNSKRVVTRWSGEHFQKLLNVPGDIDHEALNKIPQRITKTSVDEMSTMDEMARAIAVLKDGKVPGEMEFLLKYGSTEETICSTDCTN
;
A
#
# COMPACT_ATOMS: atom_id res chain seq x y z
N MET A 1 2.19 18.98 23.45
CA MET A 1 1.95 17.51 23.54
C MET A 1 1.58 17.10 24.95
N ASP A 2 2.27 17.62 25.97
CA ASP A 2 2.05 17.28 27.39
C ASP A 2 0.62 17.50 27.90
N SER A 3 -0.06 18.57 27.49
CA SER A 3 -1.46 18.80 27.88
C SER A 3 -2.45 17.78 27.32
N ALA A 4 -2.13 17.11 26.21
CA ALA A 4 -3.00 16.11 25.61
C ALA A 4 -2.76 14.72 26.18
N LEU A 5 -1.56 14.45 26.72
CA LEU A 5 -1.23 13.23 27.46
C LEU A 5 -1.83 13.26 28.88
N ALA A 6 -2.01 14.45 29.46
CA ALA A 6 -2.63 14.62 30.79
C ALA A 6 -4.13 14.26 30.84
N GLN A 7 -4.79 14.07 29.69
CA GLN A 7 -6.20 13.70 29.59
C GLN A 7 -6.41 12.18 29.36
N TRP A 8 -5.32 11.40 29.35
CA TRP A 8 -5.39 9.96 29.20
C TRP A 8 -5.46 9.35 30.59
N ASP A 9 -6.69 9.13 31.06
CA ASP A 9 -6.90 8.25 32.21
C ASP A 9 -6.69 6.81 31.76
N GLU A 10 -5.81 6.09 32.46
CA GLU A 10 -5.64 4.64 32.35
C GLU A 10 -6.96 3.97 32.79
N LYS A 11 -7.83 3.68 31.83
CA LYS A 11 -9.00 2.84 32.07
C LYS A 11 -8.55 1.38 32.09
N GLU A 12 -8.24 0.91 33.29
CA GLU A 12 -7.90 -0.47 33.62
C GLU A 12 -9.14 -1.38 33.44
N SER A 13 -9.53 -1.67 32.18
CA SER A 13 -10.46 -2.73 31.73
C SER A 13 -10.94 -2.61 30.25
N SER A 14 -10.29 -1.83 29.38
CA SER A 14 -10.75 -1.67 27.99
C SER A 14 -10.07 -2.65 27.02
N THR A 15 -10.75 -3.01 25.93
CA THR A 15 -10.22 -3.97 24.95
C THR A 15 -9.08 -3.33 24.13
N PRO A 16 -8.07 -4.09 23.66
CA PRO A 16 -6.92 -3.51 22.94
C PRO A 16 -7.29 -2.66 21.70
N ASP A 17 -8.42 -2.98 21.06
CA ASP A 17 -8.95 -2.23 19.91
C ASP A 17 -9.54 -0.87 20.32
N GLU A 18 -10.16 -0.79 21.49
CA GLU A 18 -10.70 0.45 22.05
C GLU A 18 -9.58 1.40 22.49
N GLU A 19 -8.52 0.87 23.12
CA GLU A 19 -7.32 1.64 23.48
C GLU A 19 -6.63 2.20 22.24
N ARG A 20 -6.47 1.36 21.21
CA ARG A 20 -5.88 1.77 19.93
C ARG A 20 -6.70 2.86 19.24
N ALA A 21 -8.04 2.76 19.27
CA ALA A 21 -8.92 3.76 18.69
C ALA A 21 -8.82 5.10 19.46
N ALA A 22 -8.78 5.05 20.79
CA ALA A 22 -8.61 6.24 21.63
C ALA A 22 -7.26 6.93 21.37
N LEU A 23 -6.18 6.16 21.29
CA LEU A 23 -4.84 6.65 20.99
C LEU A 23 -4.79 7.33 19.62
N GLN A 24 -5.37 6.69 18.59
CA GLN A 24 -5.44 7.27 17.25
C GLN A 24 -6.18 8.61 17.23
N GLN A 25 -7.28 8.73 17.99
CA GLN A 25 -8.03 9.98 18.07
C GLN A 25 -7.23 11.11 18.69
N VAL A 26 -6.51 10.85 19.78
CA VAL A 26 -5.73 11.91 20.42
C VAL A 26 -4.53 12.31 19.57
N VAL A 27 -3.82 11.36 18.95
CA VAL A 27 -2.74 11.65 18.00
C VAL A 27 -3.26 12.50 16.83
N TYR A 28 -4.42 12.13 16.26
CA TYR A 28 -5.01 12.89 15.17
C TYR A 28 -5.41 14.30 15.59
N ASN A 29 -6.10 14.46 16.72
CA ASN A 29 -6.56 15.76 17.20
C ASN A 29 -5.39 16.67 17.57
N THR A 30 -4.36 16.15 18.23
CA THR A 30 -3.16 16.91 18.56
C THR A 30 -2.40 17.33 17.31
N ALA A 31 -2.14 16.40 16.39
CA ALA A 31 -1.51 16.69 15.10
C ALA A 31 -2.31 17.76 14.33
N LYS A 32 -3.64 17.65 14.31
CA LYS A 32 -4.50 18.64 13.65
C LYS A 32 -4.41 20.03 14.29
N THR A 33 -4.28 20.13 15.61
CA THR A 33 -4.15 21.43 16.30
C THR A 33 -2.79 22.08 16.06
N TYR A 34 -1.71 21.31 16.05
CA TYR A 34 -0.35 21.84 15.92
C TYR A 34 0.13 21.97 14.47
N LEU A 35 -0.20 21.00 13.62
CA LEU A 35 0.24 20.93 12.21
C LEU A 35 -0.84 21.43 11.24
N GLY A 36 -2.07 21.65 11.71
CA GLY A 36 -3.21 21.97 10.86
C GLY A 36 -3.80 20.73 10.17
N LYS A 37 -4.84 20.93 9.35
CA LYS A 37 -5.31 19.85 8.47
C LYS A 37 -4.26 19.66 7.38
N PRO A 38 -3.79 18.43 7.10
CA PRO A 38 -2.97 18.18 5.93
C PRO A 38 -3.82 18.46 4.69
N GLU A 39 -3.68 19.65 4.12
CA GLU A 39 -4.06 19.89 2.74
C GLU A 39 -3.11 19.08 1.90
N ARG A 40 -3.60 17.95 1.38
CA ARG A 40 -2.92 17.28 0.29
C ARG A 40 -3.00 18.24 -0.88
N LYS A 41 -1.98 19.10 -1.04
CA LYS A 41 -1.60 19.61 -2.34
C LYS A 41 -1.11 18.39 -3.09
N HIS A 42 -2.06 17.65 -3.62
CA HIS A 42 -1.75 16.70 -4.64
C HIS A 42 -1.03 17.49 -5.72
N GLN A 43 0.28 17.26 -5.87
CA GLN A 43 0.88 17.26 -7.19
C GLN A 43 0.25 16.07 -7.92
N ASP A 44 -1.06 16.16 -8.17
CA ASP A 44 -1.68 15.28 -9.13
C ASP A 44 -1.01 15.68 -10.43
N TRP A 45 -0.28 14.76 -11.04
CA TRP A 45 0.17 14.83 -12.44
C TRP A 45 -0.99 15.09 -13.43
N PHE A 46 -2.22 15.10 -12.92
CA PHE A 46 -3.44 15.43 -13.62
C PHE A 46 -3.88 16.84 -13.23
N ASP A 47 -3.55 17.80 -14.07
CA ASP A 47 -4.14 19.14 -13.98
C ASP A 47 -5.64 19.02 -14.36
N PRO A 48 -6.58 19.34 -13.45
CA PRO A 48 -8.01 19.28 -13.75
C PRO A 48 -8.43 20.25 -14.87
N ASN A 49 -7.57 21.21 -15.23
CA ASN A 49 -7.75 22.15 -16.33
C ASN A 49 -6.93 21.77 -17.59
N ASP A 50 -6.32 20.59 -17.64
CA ASP A 50 -5.56 20.10 -18.79
C ASP A 50 -6.49 19.85 -19.99
N GLN A 51 -6.37 20.72 -20.99
CA GLN A 51 -7.20 20.66 -22.19
C GLN A 51 -6.91 19.42 -23.05
N GLU A 52 -5.68 18.90 -23.02
CA GLU A 52 -5.30 17.71 -23.79
C GLU A 52 -5.98 16.47 -23.19
N LEU A 53 -5.98 16.37 -21.86
CA LEU A 53 -6.67 15.29 -21.16
C LEU A 53 -8.18 15.30 -21.39
N HIS A 54 -8.82 16.48 -21.34
CA HIS A 54 -10.25 16.63 -21.66
C HIS A 54 -10.54 16.25 -23.12
N THR A 55 -9.66 16.62 -24.04
CA THR A 55 -9.78 16.26 -25.46
C THR A 55 -9.67 14.75 -25.65
N LEU A 56 -8.68 14.08 -25.04
CA LEU A 56 -8.53 12.63 -25.11
C LEU A 56 -9.71 11.88 -24.47
N MET A 57 -10.23 12.36 -23.35
CA MET A 57 -11.46 11.80 -22.75
C MET A 57 -12.66 11.94 -23.67
N SER A 58 -12.82 13.10 -24.33
CA SER A 58 -13.89 13.33 -25.30
C SER A 58 -13.75 12.42 -26.52
N ILE A 59 -12.52 12.21 -27.01
CA ILE A 59 -12.23 11.30 -28.12
C ILE A 59 -12.54 9.87 -27.70
N ARG A 60 -12.13 9.41 -26.51
CA ARG A 60 -12.49 8.07 -26.00
C ARG A 60 -14.00 7.89 -25.94
N ASP A 61 -14.74 8.88 -25.46
CA ASP A 61 -16.19 8.79 -25.30
C ASP A 61 -16.93 8.82 -26.65
N GLN A 62 -16.37 9.49 -27.66
CA GLN A 62 -16.93 9.56 -29.02
C GLN A 62 -16.48 8.41 -29.93
N THR A 63 -15.28 7.89 -29.72
CA THR A 63 -14.71 6.83 -30.54
C THR A 63 -15.08 5.46 -29.95
N GLN A 64 -16.04 4.77 -30.59
CA GLN A 64 -16.32 3.34 -30.33
C GLN A 64 -15.10 2.42 -30.62
N VAL A 65 -13.97 3.00 -31.01
CA VAL A 65 -12.69 2.34 -31.32
C VAL A 65 -12.14 1.56 -30.12
N TRP A 66 -12.40 2.02 -28.89
CA TRP A 66 -11.93 1.35 -27.67
C TRP A 66 -12.88 0.26 -27.14
N GLY A 67 -13.81 -0.21 -27.98
CA GLY A 67 -14.76 -1.26 -27.67
C GLY A 67 -16.09 -0.71 -27.13
N PRO A 68 -17.14 -1.54 -27.07
CA PRO A 68 -18.43 -1.09 -26.61
C PRO A 68 -18.31 -0.63 -25.16
N ARG A 69 -18.88 0.52 -24.85
CA ARG A 69 -19.10 0.94 -23.46
C ARG A 69 -20.00 -0.11 -22.81
N MET A 70 -19.39 -1.11 -22.16
CA MET A 70 -20.07 -2.24 -21.52
C MET A 70 -20.89 -1.72 -20.33
N THR A 71 -22.00 -1.07 -20.66
CA THR A 71 -23.04 -0.63 -19.73
C THR A 71 -24.23 -1.59 -19.85
N GLY A 72 -23.92 -2.86 -20.05
CA GLY A 72 -24.91 -3.94 -20.10
C GLY A 72 -25.07 -4.56 -18.71
N PRO A 73 -26.28 -4.97 -18.32
CA PRO A 73 -26.45 -5.81 -17.15
C PRO A 73 -25.58 -7.07 -17.31
N VAL A 74 -24.78 -7.42 -16.29
CA VAL A 74 -24.01 -8.66 -16.27
C VAL A 74 -24.99 -9.80 -16.12
N HIS A 75 -25.20 -10.59 -17.17
CA HIS A 75 -26.10 -11.74 -17.15
C HIS A 75 -25.32 -12.99 -16.76
N MET A 76 -25.40 -13.38 -15.50
CA MET A 76 -24.70 -14.57 -14.99
C MET A 76 -25.68 -15.70 -14.74
N LYS A 77 -25.35 -16.92 -15.17
CA LYS A 77 -26.21 -18.07 -14.89
C LYS A 77 -26.03 -18.55 -13.44
N SER A 78 -27.14 -18.91 -12.81
CA SER A 78 -27.15 -19.65 -11.55
C SER A 78 -26.38 -20.98 -11.69
N THR A 79 -25.90 -21.55 -10.59
CA THR A 79 -25.23 -22.87 -10.54
C THR A 79 -26.05 -23.95 -11.25
N ASN A 80 -27.38 -23.89 -11.15
CA ASN A 80 -28.31 -24.84 -11.74
C ASN A 80 -28.64 -24.55 -13.22
N GLY A 81 -28.10 -23.47 -13.80
CA GLY A 81 -28.31 -23.08 -15.21
C GLY A 81 -29.71 -22.56 -15.57
N LYS A 82 -30.66 -22.57 -14.63
CA LYS A 82 -32.08 -22.24 -14.87
C LYS A 82 -32.41 -20.75 -14.80
N GLU A 83 -31.66 -19.99 -14.01
CA GLU A 83 -31.92 -18.57 -13.80
C GLU A 83 -30.74 -17.71 -14.22
N THR A 84 -31.05 -16.55 -14.80
CA THR A 84 -30.08 -15.51 -15.12
C THR A 84 -30.12 -14.44 -14.04
N VAL A 85 -28.98 -14.20 -13.41
CA VAL A 85 -28.76 -13.21 -12.37
C VAL A 85 -28.18 -11.95 -13.01
N SER A 86 -28.96 -10.87 -13.02
CA SER A 86 -28.57 -9.55 -13.56
C SER A 86 -28.37 -8.46 -12.50
N ASN A 87 -28.87 -8.68 -11.28
CA ASN A 87 -28.78 -7.72 -10.18
C ASN A 87 -27.39 -7.75 -9.54
N SER A 88 -26.73 -6.59 -9.44
CA SER A 88 -25.37 -6.44 -8.87
C SER A 88 -25.18 -7.15 -7.52
N LYS A 89 -26.10 -6.99 -6.56
CA LYS A 89 -25.98 -7.66 -5.25
C LYS A 89 -26.00 -9.18 -5.40
N ARG A 90 -26.89 -9.70 -6.24
CA ARG A 90 -27.03 -11.13 -6.50
C ARG A 90 -25.82 -11.68 -7.29
N VAL A 91 -25.25 -10.89 -8.21
CA VAL A 91 -24.01 -11.19 -8.94
C VAL A 91 -22.86 -11.39 -7.95
N VAL A 92 -22.70 -10.47 -7.00
CA VAL A 92 -21.65 -10.57 -5.97
C VAL A 92 -21.88 -11.78 -5.06
N THR A 93 -23.10 -11.99 -4.56
CA THR A 93 -23.42 -13.17 -3.73
C THR A 93 -23.16 -14.48 -4.46
N ARG A 94 -23.48 -14.55 -5.76
CA ARG A 94 -23.22 -15.74 -6.59
C ARG A 94 -21.73 -15.99 -6.82
N TRP A 95 -20.93 -14.93 -6.97
CA TRP A 95 -19.46 -15.02 -7.07
C TRP A 95 -18.86 -15.50 -5.74
N SER A 96 -19.10 -14.77 -4.66
CA SER A 96 -18.47 -15.04 -3.36
C SER A 96 -18.94 -16.35 -2.73
N GLY A 97 -20.25 -16.62 -2.74
CA GLY A 97 -20.84 -17.74 -2.03
C GLY A 97 -20.80 -19.05 -2.82
N GLU A 98 -21.05 -19.04 -4.12
CA GLU A 98 -21.22 -20.30 -4.86
C GLU A 98 -20.04 -20.61 -5.79
N HIS A 99 -19.51 -19.61 -6.50
CA HIS A 99 -18.44 -19.84 -7.47
C HIS A 99 -17.08 -20.00 -6.80
N PHE A 100 -16.68 -19.01 -5.99
CA PHE A 100 -15.36 -19.05 -5.33
C PHE A 100 -15.27 -20.15 -4.28
N GLN A 101 -16.32 -20.39 -3.49
CA GLN A 101 -16.31 -21.51 -2.56
C GLN A 101 -16.10 -22.85 -3.28
N LYS A 102 -16.78 -23.07 -4.42
CA LYS A 102 -16.60 -24.29 -5.20
C LYS A 102 -15.21 -24.39 -5.84
N LEU A 103 -14.58 -23.28 -6.23
CA LEU A 103 -13.27 -23.30 -6.87
C LEU A 103 -12.11 -23.42 -5.88
N LEU A 104 -12.16 -22.62 -4.82
CA LEU A 104 -11.03 -22.42 -3.90
C LEU A 104 -11.09 -23.34 -2.69
N ASN A 105 -12.29 -23.77 -2.28
CA ASN A 105 -12.47 -24.64 -1.12
C ASN A 105 -12.77 -26.09 -1.54
N VAL A 106 -12.26 -26.52 -2.70
CA VAL A 106 -12.27 -27.95 -3.04
C VAL A 106 -11.33 -28.66 -2.09
N PRO A 107 -11.77 -29.68 -1.33
CA PRO A 107 -10.85 -30.53 -0.59
C PRO A 107 -9.94 -31.22 -1.62
N GLY A 108 -8.70 -30.75 -1.73
CA GLY A 108 -7.69 -31.35 -2.59
C GLY A 108 -7.05 -32.53 -1.87
N ASP A 109 -7.03 -33.69 -2.54
CA ASP A 109 -6.12 -34.77 -2.17
C ASP A 109 -4.77 -34.48 -2.83
N ILE A 110 -3.75 -34.24 -2.02
CA ILE A 110 -2.40 -33.93 -2.53
C ILE A 110 -1.70 -35.25 -2.78
N ASP A 111 -1.43 -35.57 -4.05
CA ASP A 111 -0.60 -36.73 -4.39
C ASP A 111 0.82 -36.54 -3.83
N HIS A 112 1.13 -37.31 -2.78
CA HIS A 112 2.43 -37.30 -2.12
C HIS A 112 3.56 -37.79 -3.04
N GLU A 113 3.26 -38.61 -4.06
CA GLU A 113 4.26 -39.02 -5.04
C GLU A 113 4.68 -37.85 -5.92
N ALA A 114 3.71 -37.04 -6.39
CA ALA A 114 3.97 -35.80 -7.11
C ALA A 114 4.71 -34.78 -6.24
N LEU A 115 4.36 -34.66 -4.94
CA LEU A 115 5.03 -33.76 -4.01
C LEU A 115 6.51 -34.11 -3.82
N ASN A 116 6.85 -35.40 -3.75
CA ASN A 116 8.22 -35.87 -3.65
C ASN A 116 9.05 -35.68 -4.93
N LYS A 117 8.39 -35.47 -6.09
CA LYS A 117 9.07 -35.17 -7.37
C LYS A 117 9.43 -33.70 -7.52
N ILE A 118 8.93 -32.81 -6.65
CA ILE A 118 9.26 -31.38 -6.70
C ILE A 118 10.71 -31.18 -6.22
N PRO A 119 11.60 -30.63 -7.06
CA PRO A 119 13.00 -30.44 -6.68
C PRO A 119 13.10 -29.40 -5.56
N GLN A 120 13.68 -29.82 -4.43
CA GLN A 120 13.91 -28.93 -3.30
C GLN A 120 15.04 -27.94 -3.64
N ARG A 121 14.77 -26.65 -3.48
CA ARG A 121 15.81 -25.61 -3.58
C ARG A 121 16.65 -25.64 -2.31
N ILE A 122 17.94 -25.36 -2.45
CA ILE A 122 18.84 -25.22 -1.31
C ILE A 122 18.32 -24.09 -0.42
N THR A 123 18.07 -24.39 0.84
CA THR A 123 17.67 -23.41 1.85
C THR A 123 18.81 -22.41 2.06
N LYS A 124 18.55 -21.12 1.80
CA LYS A 124 19.52 -20.05 2.06
C LYS A 124 19.37 -19.57 3.50
N THR A 125 20.10 -20.21 4.41
CA THR A 125 20.14 -19.83 5.84
C THR A 125 20.75 -18.45 6.06
N SER A 126 21.52 -17.93 5.11
CA SER A 126 22.14 -16.60 5.18
C SER A 126 21.12 -15.44 5.25
N VAL A 127 19.84 -15.70 4.97
CA VAL A 127 18.76 -14.68 5.08
C VAL A 127 18.18 -14.64 6.49
N ASP A 128 18.29 -15.75 7.25
CA ASP A 128 17.83 -15.84 8.64
C ASP A 128 18.86 -15.25 9.62
N GLU A 129 20.09 -15.03 9.16
CA GLU A 129 21.16 -14.41 9.91
C GLU A 129 20.96 -12.89 9.99
N MET A 130 21.13 -12.32 11.19
CA MET A 130 21.11 -10.88 11.35
C MET A 130 22.25 -10.24 10.56
N SER A 131 21.91 -9.26 9.70
CA SER A 131 22.93 -8.56 8.93
C SER A 131 23.90 -7.80 9.83
N THR A 132 25.19 -7.91 9.52
CA THR A 132 26.26 -7.33 10.31
C THR A 132 26.42 -5.83 10.01
N MET A 133 26.86 -5.03 10.98
CA MET A 133 27.04 -3.58 10.81
C MET A 133 27.92 -3.21 9.61
N ASP A 134 28.97 -3.99 9.33
CA ASP A 134 29.86 -3.80 8.18
C ASP A 134 29.19 -4.14 6.84
N GLU A 135 28.25 -5.08 6.82
CA GLU A 135 27.45 -5.36 5.62
C GLU A 135 26.47 -4.23 5.35
N MET A 136 25.82 -3.71 6.40
CA MET A 136 24.96 -2.53 6.30
C MET A 136 25.75 -1.31 5.82
N ALA A 137 26.94 -1.05 6.38
CA ALA A 137 27.80 0.05 5.96
C ALA A 137 28.26 -0.08 4.50
N ARG A 138 28.62 -1.30 4.05
CA ARG A 138 29.00 -1.56 2.65
C ARG A 138 27.81 -1.43 1.70
N ALA A 139 26.63 -1.94 2.07
CA ALA A 139 25.42 -1.79 1.27
C ALA A 139 25.03 -0.32 1.12
N ILE A 140 25.11 0.47 2.19
CA ILE A 140 24.90 1.92 2.15
C ILE A 140 25.92 2.59 1.23
N ALA A 141 27.20 2.21 1.31
CA ALA A 141 28.24 2.76 0.43
C ALA A 141 27.99 2.45 -1.06
N VAL A 142 27.56 1.22 -1.40
CA VAL A 142 27.20 0.85 -2.78
C VAL A 142 25.96 1.59 -3.27
N LEU A 143 25.00 1.88 -2.39
CA LEU A 143 23.81 2.66 -2.75
C LEU A 143 24.11 4.16 -2.96
N LYS A 144 25.26 4.66 -2.50
CA LYS A 144 25.69 6.07 -2.66
C LYS A 144 26.23 6.39 -4.06
N ASP A 145 26.08 5.51 -5.05
CA ASP A 145 26.41 5.77 -6.45
C ASP A 145 25.43 6.76 -7.09
N GLY A 146 25.50 8.05 -6.71
CA GLY A 146 25.15 9.25 -7.49
C GLY A 146 23.89 9.25 -8.38
N LYS A 147 22.95 8.32 -8.20
CA LYS A 147 21.87 8.00 -9.14
C LYS A 147 20.73 9.01 -9.11
N VAL A 148 20.86 10.05 -8.29
CA VAL A 148 19.91 11.15 -8.19
C VAL A 148 20.62 12.43 -8.62
N PRO A 149 20.25 13.04 -9.76
CA PRO A 149 20.66 14.39 -10.08
C PRO A 149 19.85 15.36 -9.22
N GLY A 150 20.39 15.73 -8.06
CA GLY A 150 19.80 16.70 -7.13
C GLY A 150 20.50 16.65 -5.78
N GLU A 151 20.82 17.80 -5.20
CA GLU A 151 21.35 17.90 -3.83
C GLU A 151 20.38 17.24 -2.85
N MET A 152 20.79 16.11 -2.28
CA MET A 152 20.06 15.41 -1.23
C MET A 152 20.49 16.02 0.11
N GLU A 153 19.85 17.11 0.50
CA GLU A 153 20.02 17.73 1.82
C GLU A 153 19.41 16.82 2.90
N PHE A 154 20.19 15.85 3.38
CA PHE A 154 19.81 15.00 4.52
C PHE A 154 20.06 15.76 5.83
N LEU A 155 19.08 16.56 6.26
CA LEU A 155 19.08 17.15 7.61
C LEU A 155 18.70 16.09 8.65
N LEU A 156 19.69 15.37 9.19
CA LEU A 156 19.52 14.58 10.41
C LEU A 156 19.49 15.52 11.61
N LYS A 157 18.30 16.05 11.95
CA LYS A 157 18.11 16.89 13.13
C LYS A 157 18.06 16.05 14.40
N TYR A 158 19.23 15.71 14.96
CA TYR A 158 19.34 15.21 16.33
C TYR A 158 19.76 16.36 17.26
N GLY A 159 18.83 16.79 18.13
CA GLY A 159 19.06 17.56 19.37
C GLY A 159 20.03 18.75 19.34
N SER A 160 19.49 19.98 19.38
CA SER A 160 20.07 21.26 19.87
C SER A 160 21.53 21.69 19.56
N THR A 161 22.34 20.90 18.87
CA THR A 161 23.67 21.29 18.40
C THR A 161 23.70 21.08 16.89
N GLU A 162 23.55 22.18 16.16
CA GLU A 162 23.73 22.19 14.70
C GLU A 162 25.23 22.05 14.40
N GLU A 163 25.67 20.84 14.08
CA GLU A 163 26.98 20.64 13.45
C GLU A 163 26.79 20.57 11.93
N THR A 164 27.15 21.66 11.26
CA THR A 164 27.31 21.70 9.81
C THR A 164 28.60 20.96 9.44
N ILE A 165 28.49 19.71 9.02
CA ILE A 165 29.62 19.00 8.40
C ILE A 165 29.77 19.56 6.99
N CYS A 166 30.59 20.59 6.84
CA CYS A 166 31.00 21.10 5.55
C CYS A 166 32.01 20.12 4.94
N SER A 167 31.66 19.51 3.80
CA SER A 167 32.59 18.71 3.02
C SER A 167 33.55 19.64 2.25
N THR A 168 34.48 20.28 2.96
CA THR A 168 35.71 20.78 2.32
C THR A 168 36.73 19.64 2.34
N ASP A 169 37.00 19.09 1.16
CA ASP A 169 38.35 18.90 0.62
C ASP A 169 38.30 18.04 -0.64
N CYS A 170 37.91 18.67 -1.75
CA CYS A 170 38.20 18.14 -3.09
C CYS A 170 39.50 18.78 -3.58
N THR A 171 40.64 18.17 -3.24
CA THR A 171 41.90 18.36 -3.96
C THR A 171 42.35 17.04 -4.56
N ASN A 172 42.00 16.82 -5.83
CA ASN A 172 42.92 16.58 -6.96
C ASN A 172 42.12 16.34 -8.24
#